data_AF-A0A673GDS6-F1
#
_entry.id   AF-A0A673GDS6-F1
#
_cell.length_a   1.000
_cell.length_b   1.000
_cell.length_c   1.000
_cell.angle_alpha   90.00
_cell.angle_beta   90.00
_cell.angle_gamma   90.00
#
_symmetry.space_group_name_H-M   'P 1'
#
loop_
_entity.id
_entity.type
_entity.pdbx_description
1 polymer ?
#
loop_
_entity_poly.entity_id
_entity_poly.type
_entity_poly.pdbx_seq_one_letter_code
_entity_poly.pdbx_strand_id
1 'polypeptide(L)'
;MRFARSKRALRLKTIDSCFQDLKDSRLMEETYTVDEVSDMLDGLQVLVRGEVEMELINTAHTNVLLLRQLFSQAEKFYLRLQTDISELENRELLEQVAEFEKTDFKANSKVNQESSKPKLAPLNEGGVSELLQKEISRLQEDNGKLKARLRTLESQAMSALDDKSKAERALKDLQKSQGDQQSAIHAQEITNLEGTVAEMQADFEKTLNANVASQKDLQDCLVSAKHDLLRVQEQLSLAEKELEKKFQQTAAYRNMKEILTKKNEQIKDLRKRLQRYESDE
;
A
#
# COMPACT_ATOMS: atom_id res chain seq x y z
N MET A 1 16.26 -44.55 45.45
CA MET A 1 17.09 -45.78 45.33
C MET A 1 17.47 -46.43 46.66
N ARG A 2 17.63 -45.71 47.78
CA ARG A 2 17.99 -46.30 49.09
C ARG A 2 17.04 -47.42 49.56
N PHE A 3 15.72 -47.22 49.42
CA PHE A 3 14.71 -48.21 49.80
C PHE A 3 14.88 -49.54 49.06
N ALA A 4 14.97 -49.50 47.73
CA ALA A 4 15.14 -50.69 46.90
C ALA A 4 16.45 -51.44 47.21
N ARG A 5 17.56 -50.71 47.41
CA ARG A 5 18.85 -51.31 47.79
C ARG A 5 18.82 -51.95 49.17
N SER A 6 18.20 -51.31 50.16
CA SER A 6 18.06 -51.87 51.52
C SER A 6 17.24 -53.16 51.51
N LYS A 7 16.15 -53.19 50.73
CA LYS A 7 15.31 -54.38 50.56
C LYS A 7 16.08 -55.52 49.88
N ARG A 8 16.83 -55.22 48.80
CA ARG A 8 17.74 -56.18 48.13
C ARG A 8 18.75 -56.77 49.12
N ALA A 9 19.41 -55.95 49.93
CA ALA A 9 20.37 -56.41 50.91
C ALA A 9 19.76 -57.30 52.01
N LEU A 10 18.53 -56.99 52.46
CA LEU A 10 17.81 -57.84 53.41
C LEU A 10 17.49 -59.22 52.80
N ARG A 11 17.07 -59.25 51.54
CA ARG A 11 16.75 -60.51 50.84
C ARG A 11 17.96 -61.38 50.59
N LEU A 12 19.09 -60.78 50.24
CA LEU A 12 20.35 -61.52 50.13
C LEU A 12 20.73 -62.16 51.47
N LYS A 13 20.55 -61.46 52.60
CA LYS A 13 20.76 -62.06 53.92
C LYS A 13 19.80 -63.22 54.21
N THR A 14 18.54 -63.12 53.82
CA THR A 14 17.58 -64.23 53.96
C THR A 14 18.04 -65.46 53.17
N ILE A 15 18.52 -65.27 51.94
CA ILE A 15 19.09 -66.36 51.14
C ILE A 15 20.32 -66.94 51.85
N ASP A 16 21.26 -66.12 52.30
CA ASP A 16 22.44 -66.57 53.04
C ASP A 16 22.06 -67.37 54.30
N SER A 17 21.01 -66.95 55.01
CA SER A 17 20.46 -67.70 56.14
C SER A 17 19.93 -69.07 55.73
N CYS A 18 19.26 -69.24 54.58
CA CYS A 18 18.83 -70.56 54.12
C CYS A 18 20.01 -71.52 53.91
N PHE A 19 21.12 -71.03 53.37
CA PHE A 19 22.34 -71.82 53.21
C PHE A 19 22.99 -72.14 54.56
N GLN A 20 22.97 -71.19 55.50
CA GLN A 20 23.51 -71.40 56.84
C GLN A 20 22.67 -72.40 57.64
N ASP A 21 21.33 -72.31 57.56
CA ASP A 21 20.40 -73.23 58.19
C ASP A 21 20.61 -74.66 57.67
N LEU A 22 20.86 -74.84 56.37
CA LEU A 22 21.18 -76.15 55.81
C LEU A 22 22.50 -76.70 56.39
N LYS A 23 23.54 -75.87 56.46
CA LYS A 23 24.84 -76.27 57.03
C LYS A 23 24.70 -76.68 58.50
N ASP A 24 23.97 -75.89 59.29
CA ASP A 24 23.87 -76.09 60.73
C ASP A 24 22.88 -77.21 61.12
N SER A 25 21.93 -77.55 60.24
CA SER A 25 20.91 -78.58 60.53
C SER A 25 21.13 -79.93 59.84
N ARG A 26 21.68 -79.93 58.61
CA ARG A 26 21.78 -81.14 57.80
C ARG A 26 23.21 -81.55 57.47
N LEU A 27 24.17 -80.62 57.51
CA LEU A 27 25.59 -80.88 57.20
C LEU A 27 26.44 -81.13 58.47
N MET A 28 25.99 -82.05 59.33
CA MET A 28 26.61 -82.36 60.63
C MET A 28 27.44 -83.65 60.68
N GLU A 29 27.34 -84.50 59.66
CA GLU A 29 27.99 -85.81 59.59
C GLU A 29 29.32 -85.74 58.81
N GLU A 30 30.29 -86.60 59.15
CA GLU A 30 31.61 -86.61 58.50
C GLU A 30 31.58 -87.25 57.10
N THR A 31 30.57 -88.07 56.80
CA THR A 31 30.43 -88.78 55.52
C THR A 31 28.99 -88.75 55.02
N TYR A 32 28.80 -88.46 53.74
CA TYR A 32 27.49 -88.48 53.08
C TYR A 32 27.52 -89.34 51.83
N THR A 33 26.39 -89.99 51.54
CA THR A 33 26.15 -90.61 50.23
C THR A 33 25.79 -89.56 49.18
N VAL A 34 25.97 -89.92 47.90
CA VAL A 34 25.64 -89.02 46.78
C VAL A 34 24.14 -88.69 46.76
N ASP A 35 23.28 -89.64 47.10
CA ASP A 35 21.82 -89.46 47.11
C ASP A 35 21.41 -88.48 48.21
N GLU A 36 21.97 -88.60 49.42
CA GLU A 36 21.70 -87.67 50.53
C GLU A 36 22.15 -86.23 50.20
N VAL A 37 23.32 -86.07 49.58
CA VAL A 37 23.80 -84.76 49.14
C VAL A 37 22.89 -84.18 48.05
N SER A 38 22.45 -85.01 47.10
CA SER A 38 21.55 -84.59 46.03
C SER A 38 20.20 -84.13 46.59
N ASP A 39 19.60 -84.90 47.50
CA ASP A 39 18.34 -84.53 48.17
C ASP A 39 18.46 -83.24 48.99
N MET A 40 19.60 -83.04 49.67
CA MET A 40 19.87 -81.80 50.41
C MET A 40 19.99 -80.58 49.48
N LEU A 41 20.67 -80.73 48.35
CA LEU A 41 20.82 -79.66 47.35
C LEU A 41 19.50 -79.35 46.66
N ASP A 42 18.70 -80.36 46.32
CA ASP A 42 17.37 -80.18 45.71
C ASP A 42 16.42 -79.45 46.67
N GLY A 43 16.44 -79.83 47.96
CA GLY A 43 15.67 -79.13 48.99
C GLY A 43 16.06 -77.66 49.13
N LEU A 44 17.37 -77.38 49.16
CA LEU A 44 17.89 -76.01 49.19
C LEU A 44 17.52 -75.22 47.93
N GLN A 45 17.60 -75.84 46.76
CA GLN A 45 17.23 -75.22 45.49
C GLN A 45 15.76 -74.78 45.51
N VAL A 46 14.85 -75.61 46.02
CA VAL A 46 13.42 -75.25 46.15
C VAL A 46 13.24 -74.05 47.06
N LEU A 47 13.91 -74.01 48.21
CA LEU A 47 13.84 -72.89 49.16
C LEU A 47 14.37 -71.59 48.56
N VAL A 48 15.58 -71.62 47.99
CA VAL A 48 16.21 -70.44 47.38
C VAL A 48 15.40 -69.94 46.19
N ARG A 49 14.88 -70.84 45.35
CA ARG A 49 14.01 -70.48 44.22
C ARG A 49 12.74 -69.79 44.71
N GLY A 50 12.12 -70.29 45.78
CA GLY A 50 10.94 -69.68 46.39
C GLY A 50 11.20 -68.25 46.90
N GLU A 51 12.32 -68.04 47.60
CA GLU A 51 12.71 -66.69 48.08
C GLU A 51 12.99 -65.72 46.92
N VAL A 52 13.69 -66.17 45.88
CA VAL A 52 13.97 -65.36 44.69
C VAL A 52 12.68 -65.01 43.94
N GLU A 53 11.80 -65.99 43.72
CA GLU A 53 10.51 -65.77 43.04
C GLU A 53 9.64 -64.79 43.80
N MET A 54 9.52 -64.95 45.13
CA MET A 54 8.79 -64.00 45.97
C MET A 54 9.35 -62.58 45.86
N GLU A 55 10.69 -62.40 45.85
CA GLU A 55 11.26 -61.07 45.73
C GLU A 55 11.08 -60.46 44.33
N LEU A 56 11.15 -61.25 43.26
CA LEU A 56 10.86 -60.77 41.90
C LEU A 56 9.41 -60.27 41.77
N ILE A 57 8.45 -61.04 42.28
CA ILE A 57 7.03 -60.66 42.33
C ILE A 57 6.85 -59.37 43.14
N ASN A 58 7.46 -59.31 44.33
CA ASN A 58 7.37 -58.16 45.20
C ASN A 58 8.00 -56.90 44.59
N THR A 59 9.10 -57.06 43.84
CA THR A 59 9.73 -55.97 43.08
C THR A 59 8.79 -55.44 42.00
N ALA A 60 8.17 -56.32 41.22
CA ALA A 60 7.18 -55.93 40.21
C ALA A 60 6.00 -55.17 40.84
N HIS A 61 5.39 -55.70 41.91
CA HIS A 61 4.29 -55.05 42.63
C HIS A 61 4.69 -53.68 43.19
N THR A 62 5.87 -53.59 43.81
CA THR A 62 6.39 -52.33 44.36
C THR A 62 6.60 -51.28 43.25
N ASN A 63 7.14 -51.69 42.11
CA ASN A 63 7.37 -50.80 40.97
C ASN A 63 6.06 -50.30 40.36
N VAL A 64 5.05 -51.17 40.22
CA VAL A 64 3.71 -50.78 39.75
C VAL A 64 3.07 -49.76 40.70
N LEU A 65 3.19 -49.96 42.02
CA LEU A 65 2.70 -49.01 43.01
C LEU A 65 3.41 -47.65 42.92
N LEU A 66 4.74 -47.66 42.74
CA LEU A 66 5.51 -46.43 42.54
C LEU A 66 5.07 -45.68 41.29
N LEU A 67 4.93 -46.37 40.16
CA LEU A 67 4.45 -45.78 38.91
C LEU A 67 3.05 -45.20 39.05
N ARG A 68 2.13 -45.94 39.70
CA ARG A 68 0.77 -45.44 40.00
C ARG A 68 0.81 -44.14 40.81
N GLN A 69 1.66 -44.08 41.84
CA GLN A 69 1.80 -42.89 42.68
C GLN A 69 2.42 -41.70 41.92
N LEU A 70 3.37 -41.95 41.01
CA LEU A 70 3.95 -40.92 40.15
C LEU A 70 2.94 -40.39 39.13
N PHE A 71 2.18 -41.28 38.48
CA PHE A 71 1.18 -40.89 37.49
C PHE A 71 0.02 -40.14 38.13
N SER A 72 -0.44 -40.54 39.32
CA SER A 72 -1.46 -39.79 40.05
C SER A 72 -1.00 -38.37 40.41
N GLN A 73 0.29 -38.18 40.70
CA GLN A 73 0.85 -36.84 40.89
C GLN A 73 0.92 -36.07 39.57
N ALA A 74 1.43 -36.68 38.50
CA ALA A 74 1.51 -36.06 37.18
C ALA A 74 0.14 -35.62 36.65
N GLU A 75 -0.91 -36.41 36.89
CA GLU A 75 -2.30 -36.08 36.54
C GLU A 75 -2.79 -34.84 37.28
N LYS A 76 -2.51 -34.72 38.59
CA LYS A 76 -2.84 -33.51 39.38
C LYS A 76 -2.17 -32.24 38.84
N PHE A 77 -1.03 -32.37 38.19
CA PHE A 77 -0.29 -31.28 37.57
C PHE A 77 -0.53 -31.16 36.05
N TYR A 78 -1.50 -31.92 35.49
CA TYR A 78 -1.86 -31.92 34.08
C TYR A 78 -0.68 -32.17 33.13
N LEU A 79 0.31 -32.96 33.57
CA LEU A 79 1.47 -33.31 32.75
C LEU A 79 1.11 -34.42 31.76
N ARG A 80 1.53 -34.28 30.51
CA ARG A 80 1.48 -35.35 29.52
C ARG A 80 2.74 -36.18 29.60
N LEU A 81 2.61 -37.45 29.96
CA LEU A 81 3.71 -38.40 30.03
C LEU A 81 3.71 -39.29 28.78
N GLN A 82 4.90 -39.48 28.21
CA GLN A 82 5.14 -40.43 27.13
C GLN A 82 6.23 -41.39 27.59
N THR A 83 5.98 -42.68 27.44
CA THR A 83 6.95 -43.73 27.77
C THR A 83 7.51 -44.28 26.48
N ASP A 84 8.83 -44.24 26.34
CA ASP A 84 9.54 -44.96 25.28
C ASP A 84 10.00 -46.32 25.84
N ILE A 85 9.43 -47.39 25.30
CA ILE A 85 9.72 -48.76 25.73
C ILE A 85 11.13 -49.18 25.26
N SER A 86 11.61 -48.60 24.15
CA SER A 86 12.92 -48.94 23.58
C SER A 86 14.09 -48.56 24.49
N GLU A 87 13.89 -47.64 25.42
CA GLU A 87 14.90 -47.19 26.38
C GLU A 87 15.01 -48.08 27.65
N LEU A 88 14.04 -48.98 27.91
CA LEU A 88 14.03 -49.77 29.13
C LEU A 88 15.13 -50.84 29.21
N GLU A 89 15.61 -51.31 28.06
CA GLU A 89 16.73 -52.27 27.94
C GLU A 89 18.04 -51.59 27.54
N ASN A 90 18.07 -50.26 27.53
CA ASN A 90 19.27 -49.51 27.19
C ASN A 90 20.37 -49.77 28.24
N ARG A 91 21.38 -50.53 27.82
CA ARG A 91 22.49 -50.95 28.67
C ARG A 91 23.27 -49.77 29.25
N GLU A 92 23.40 -48.68 28.51
CA GLU A 92 24.09 -47.47 28.98
C GLU A 92 23.31 -46.81 30.12
N LEU A 93 21.99 -46.66 29.97
CA LEU A 93 21.13 -46.10 31.03
C LEU A 93 21.12 -46.99 32.28
N LEU A 94 21.08 -48.31 32.10
CA LEU A 94 21.17 -49.25 33.22
C LEU A 94 22.52 -49.16 33.95
N GLU A 95 23.62 -48.99 33.22
CA GLU A 95 24.95 -48.80 33.81
C GLU A 95 25.06 -47.46 34.55
N GLN A 96 24.50 -46.38 34.01
CA GLN A 96 24.41 -45.09 34.70
C GLN A 96 23.62 -45.18 36.01
N VAL A 97 22.48 -45.90 36.01
CA VAL A 97 21.71 -46.16 37.23
C VAL A 97 22.52 -46.99 38.23
N ALA A 98 23.25 -48.01 37.77
CA ALA A 98 24.12 -48.82 38.62
C ALA A 98 25.27 -48.00 39.23
N GLU A 99 25.89 -47.10 38.46
CA GLU A 99 26.94 -46.22 38.97
C GLU A 99 26.39 -45.18 39.96
N PHE A 100 25.17 -44.69 39.71
CA PHE A 100 24.44 -43.85 40.66
C PHE A 100 24.18 -44.59 41.98
N GLU A 101 23.74 -45.85 41.95
CA GLU A 101 23.57 -46.67 43.17
C GLU A 101 24.87 -46.82 44.00
N LYS A 102 26.04 -46.85 43.34
CA LYS A 102 27.36 -46.95 43.98
C LYS A 102 27.82 -45.62 44.58
N THR A 103 27.67 -44.53 43.85
CA THR A 103 28.19 -43.20 44.22
C THR A 103 27.39 -42.52 45.34
N ASP A 104 26.07 -42.68 45.35
CA ASP A 104 25.15 -42.09 46.36
C ASP A 104 25.40 -42.56 47.80
N PHE A 105 26.25 -43.58 47.99
CA PHE A 105 26.63 -44.15 49.29
C PHE A 105 28.13 -44.09 49.60
N LYS A 106 28.99 -43.73 48.62
CA LYS A 106 30.42 -43.45 48.86
C LYS A 106 30.67 -42.02 49.36
N ALA A 107 29.66 -41.15 49.34
CA ALA A 107 29.74 -39.74 49.72
C ALA A 107 29.85 -39.46 51.24
N ASN A 108 30.57 -40.30 51.99
CA ASN A 108 30.98 -40.01 53.37
C ASN A 108 32.50 -39.88 53.56
N SER A 109 33.29 -39.86 52.48
CA SER A 109 34.66 -39.32 52.55
C SER A 109 34.72 -38.01 51.78
N LYS A 110 34.70 -36.91 52.54
CA LYS A 110 35.23 -35.57 52.26
C LYS A 110 35.58 -35.28 50.79
N VAL A 111 34.90 -34.30 50.19
CA VAL A 111 35.50 -33.14 49.49
C VAL A 111 34.36 -32.25 48.96
N ASN A 112 34.45 -30.96 49.26
CA ASN A 112 33.75 -29.88 48.60
C ASN A 112 33.87 -30.01 47.08
N GLN A 113 32.76 -30.16 46.38
CA GLN A 113 32.67 -29.65 45.02
C GLN A 113 31.29 -29.05 44.81
N GLU A 114 31.29 -27.72 44.78
CA GLU A 114 30.25 -26.87 44.23
C GLU A 114 29.91 -27.35 42.82
N SER A 115 28.84 -28.15 42.72
CA SER A 115 28.01 -28.16 41.53
C SER A 115 26.58 -28.29 42.02
N SER A 116 25.92 -27.14 42.06
CA SER A 116 24.50 -26.97 42.30
C SER A 116 23.68 -27.80 41.32
N LYS A 117 23.50 -29.09 41.60
CA LYS A 117 22.37 -29.85 41.06
C LYS A 117 21.20 -29.64 42.02
N PRO A 118 20.05 -29.13 41.55
CA PRO A 118 18.90 -28.94 42.41
C PRO A 118 18.45 -30.31 42.87
N LYS A 119 18.65 -30.61 44.15
CA LYS A 119 17.97 -31.73 44.79
C LYS A 119 16.48 -31.48 44.60
N LEU A 120 15.78 -32.45 44.01
CA LEU A 120 14.32 -32.48 44.02
C LEU A 120 13.89 -32.60 45.48
N ALA A 121 13.73 -31.45 46.13
CA ALA A 121 13.08 -31.36 47.42
C ALA A 121 11.61 -31.78 47.21
N PRO A 122 11.01 -32.52 48.15
CA PRO A 122 9.57 -32.71 48.14
C PRO A 122 8.93 -31.34 48.06
N LEU A 123 8.01 -31.12 47.11
CA LEU A 123 7.12 -29.97 47.16
C LEU A 123 6.24 -30.15 48.40
N ASN A 124 6.75 -29.74 49.55
CA ASN A 124 5.89 -29.33 50.65
C ASN A 124 4.98 -28.23 50.11
N GLU A 125 3.77 -28.14 50.63
CA GLU A 125 2.64 -27.33 50.14
C GLU A 125 2.97 -25.84 49.81
N GLY A 126 4.11 -25.32 50.26
CA GLY A 126 4.66 -24.01 49.86
C GLY A 126 5.29 -23.92 48.46
N GLY A 127 5.77 -25.02 47.85
CA GLY A 127 6.47 -24.97 46.55
C GLY A 127 5.58 -24.61 45.37
N VAL A 128 4.32 -25.08 45.38
CA VAL A 128 3.31 -24.69 44.38
C VAL A 128 2.96 -23.21 44.56
N SER A 129 2.82 -22.75 45.81
CA SER A 129 2.56 -21.35 46.13
C SER A 129 3.71 -20.43 45.68
N GLU A 130 4.97 -20.84 45.86
CA GLU A 130 6.14 -20.08 45.39
C GLU A 130 6.24 -20.03 43.86
N LEU A 131 5.96 -21.14 43.16
CA LEU A 131 5.90 -21.17 41.70
C LEU A 131 4.77 -20.29 41.17
N LEU A 132 3.60 -20.36 41.79
CA LEU A 132 2.46 -19.50 41.48
C LEU A 132 2.80 -18.03 41.74
N GLN A 133 3.45 -17.72 42.86
CA GLN A 133 3.86 -16.37 43.22
C GLN A 133 4.88 -15.80 42.23
N LYS A 134 5.82 -16.62 41.75
CA LYS A 134 6.76 -16.24 40.69
C LYS A 134 6.05 -15.96 39.37
N GLU A 135 5.11 -16.82 38.97
CA GLU A 135 4.35 -16.62 37.74
C GLU A 135 3.41 -15.41 37.84
N ILE A 136 2.78 -15.18 39.00
CA ILE A 136 1.99 -13.98 39.28
C ILE A 136 2.86 -12.73 39.18
N SER A 137 4.07 -12.74 39.78
CA SER A 137 4.99 -11.59 39.75
C SER A 137 5.44 -11.29 38.32
N ARG A 138 5.77 -12.33 37.54
CA ARG A 138 6.12 -12.21 36.13
C ARG A 138 4.96 -11.66 35.29
N LEU A 139 3.76 -12.22 35.46
CA LEU A 139 2.55 -11.75 34.77
C LEU A 139 2.18 -10.31 35.15
N GLN A 140 2.43 -9.90 36.40
CA GLN A 140 2.24 -8.52 36.85
C GLN A 140 3.26 -7.57 36.21
N GLU A 141 4.52 -7.99 36.10
CA GLU A 141 5.58 -7.23 35.42
C GLU A 141 5.25 -7.05 33.93
N ASP A 142 4.87 -8.14 33.25
CA ASP A 142 4.51 -8.13 31.84
C ASP A 142 3.26 -7.26 31.60
N ASN A 143 2.24 -7.36 32.46
CA ASN A 143 1.09 -6.45 32.41
C ASN A 143 1.50 -4.99 32.64
N GLY A 144 2.45 -4.73 33.54
CA GLY A 144 3.00 -3.40 33.77
C GLY A 144 3.66 -2.82 32.51
N LYS A 145 4.52 -3.61 31.85
CA LYS A 145 5.18 -3.25 30.58
C LYS A 145 4.15 -3.01 29.47
N LEU A 146 3.14 -3.87 29.35
CA LEU A 146 2.07 -3.72 28.36
C LEU A 146 1.26 -2.45 28.61
N LYS A 147 0.86 -2.18 29.86
CA LYS A 147 0.15 -0.92 30.22
C LYS A 147 1.00 0.32 29.94
N ALA A 148 2.30 0.29 30.23
CA ALA A 148 3.21 1.39 29.93
C ALA A 148 3.29 1.64 28.41
N ARG A 149 3.48 0.58 27.62
CA ARG A 149 3.52 0.68 26.15
C ARG A 149 2.20 1.18 25.57
N LEU A 150 1.08 0.75 26.13
CA LEU A 150 -0.25 1.19 25.72
C LEU A 150 -0.43 2.69 25.98
N ARG A 151 -0.06 3.19 27.17
CA ARG A 151 -0.06 4.63 27.47
C ARG A 151 0.82 5.45 26.52
N THR A 152 2.00 4.94 26.18
CA THR A 152 2.89 5.61 25.21
C THR A 152 2.25 5.69 23.83
N LEU A 153 1.65 4.60 23.35
CA LEU A 153 0.93 4.57 22.07
C LEU A 153 -0.30 5.49 22.07
N GLU A 154 -1.07 5.51 23.15
CA GLU A 154 -2.21 6.43 23.31
C GLU A 154 -1.77 7.89 23.24
N SER A 155 -0.69 8.25 23.94
CA SER A 155 -0.13 9.61 23.89
C SER A 155 0.36 9.98 22.50
N GLN A 156 1.04 9.07 21.80
CA GLN A 156 1.48 9.28 20.42
C GLN A 156 0.29 9.43 19.46
N ALA A 157 -0.75 8.62 19.61
CA ALA A 157 -1.96 8.71 18.80
C ALA A 157 -2.70 10.03 19.03
N MET A 158 -2.80 10.49 20.28
CA MET A 158 -3.37 11.80 20.61
C MET A 158 -2.57 12.95 19.99
N SER A 159 -1.24 12.92 20.09
CA SER A 159 -0.37 13.93 19.47
C SER A 159 -0.55 13.97 17.96
N ALA A 160 -0.53 12.80 17.31
CA ALA A 160 -0.71 12.70 15.87
C ALA A 160 -2.10 13.20 15.42
N LEU A 161 -3.14 12.98 16.23
CA LEU A 161 -4.48 13.49 15.96
C LEU A 161 -4.55 15.02 16.09
N ASP A 162 -3.90 15.60 17.10
CA ASP A 162 -3.81 17.06 17.26
C ASP A 162 -3.06 17.70 16.08
N ASP A 163 -1.92 17.12 15.69
CA ASP A 163 -1.13 17.58 14.54
C ASP A 163 -1.91 17.47 13.23
N LYS A 164 -2.64 16.36 13.02
CA LYS A 164 -3.56 16.21 11.89
C LYS A 164 -4.62 17.32 11.89
N SER A 165 -5.22 17.62 13.05
CA SER A 165 -6.24 18.66 13.16
C SER A 165 -5.71 20.07 12.86
N LYS A 166 -4.45 20.35 13.22
CA LYS A 166 -3.77 21.60 12.91
C LYS A 166 -3.45 21.70 11.42
N ALA A 167 -2.94 20.61 10.84
CA ALA A 167 -2.65 20.54 9.40
C ALA A 167 -3.92 20.71 8.56
N GLU A 168 -5.03 20.05 8.93
CA GLU A 168 -6.32 20.21 8.24
C GLU A 168 -6.85 21.65 8.31
N ARG A 169 -6.72 22.32 9.47
CA ARG A 169 -7.07 23.73 9.61
C ARG A 169 -6.21 24.62 8.71
N ALA A 170 -4.89 24.46 8.77
CA ALA A 170 -3.96 25.22 7.93
C ALA A 170 -4.23 25.03 6.44
N LEU A 171 -4.55 23.81 6.01
CA LEU A 171 -4.86 23.49 4.62
C LEU A 171 -6.17 24.16 4.17
N LYS A 172 -7.19 24.17 5.03
CA LYS A 172 -8.46 24.85 4.76
C LYS A 172 -8.29 26.37 4.65
N ASP A 173 -7.44 26.97 5.49
CA ASP A 173 -7.15 28.41 5.43
C ASP A 173 -6.33 28.76 4.18
N LEU A 174 -5.38 27.92 3.79
CA LEU A 174 -4.64 28.07 2.53
C LEU A 174 -5.58 28.00 1.32
N GLN A 175 -6.50 27.03 1.29
CA GLN A 175 -7.48 26.91 0.21
C GLN A 175 -8.40 28.12 0.10
N LYS A 176 -8.85 28.69 1.23
CA LYS A 176 -9.65 29.92 1.22
C LYS A 176 -8.86 31.10 0.66
N SER A 177 -7.66 31.34 1.19
CA SER A 177 -6.82 32.45 0.70
C SER A 177 -6.45 32.30 -0.78
N GLN A 178 -6.20 31.08 -1.26
CA GLN A 178 -5.98 30.80 -2.67
C GLN A 178 -7.23 31.09 -3.51
N GLY A 179 -8.42 30.67 -3.06
CA GLY A 179 -9.69 30.94 -3.73
C GLY A 179 -10.01 32.44 -3.81
N ASP A 180 -9.77 33.17 -2.72
CA ASP A 180 -9.93 34.63 -2.66
C ASP A 180 -8.94 35.32 -3.61
N GLN A 181 -7.68 34.86 -3.64
CA GLN A 181 -6.65 35.41 -4.50
C GLN A 181 -6.87 35.11 -5.98
N GLN A 182 -7.33 33.90 -6.34
CA GLN A 182 -7.75 33.58 -7.71
C GLN A 182 -8.96 34.40 -8.13
N SER A 183 -9.94 34.60 -7.25
CA SER A 183 -11.10 35.45 -7.53
C SER A 183 -10.70 36.90 -7.76
N ALA A 184 -9.75 37.43 -6.98
CA ALA A 184 -9.21 38.77 -7.16
C ALA A 184 -8.42 38.92 -8.47
N ILE A 185 -7.59 37.92 -8.83
CA ILE A 185 -6.86 37.90 -10.10
C ILE A 185 -7.84 37.86 -11.28
N HIS A 186 -8.84 36.98 -11.24
CA HIS A 186 -9.84 36.90 -12.30
C HIS A 186 -10.69 38.17 -12.41
N ALA A 187 -11.07 38.79 -11.29
CA ALA A 187 -11.77 40.07 -11.31
C ALA A 187 -10.91 41.16 -11.98
N GLN A 188 -9.62 41.22 -11.65
CA GLN A 188 -8.69 42.17 -12.27
C GLN A 188 -8.49 41.91 -13.77
N GLU A 189 -8.37 40.63 -14.17
CA GLU A 189 -8.28 40.24 -15.59
C GLU A 189 -9.54 40.64 -16.35
N ILE A 190 -10.73 40.43 -15.78
CA ILE A 190 -12.01 40.84 -16.37
C ILE A 190 -12.04 42.37 -16.52
N THR A 191 -11.69 43.13 -15.48
CA THR A 191 -11.66 44.61 -15.56
C THR A 191 -10.67 45.11 -16.61
N ASN A 192 -9.49 44.47 -16.73
CA ASN A 192 -8.51 44.82 -17.76
C ASN A 192 -9.05 44.51 -19.17
N LEU A 193 -9.68 43.34 -19.36
CA LEU A 193 -10.30 42.97 -20.63
C LEU A 193 -11.45 43.91 -21.01
N GLU A 194 -12.32 44.24 -20.06
CA GLU A 194 -13.38 45.24 -20.24
C GLU A 194 -12.81 46.59 -20.68
N GLY A 195 -11.70 47.03 -20.07
CA GLY A 195 -10.97 48.24 -20.48
C GLY A 195 -10.49 48.16 -21.93
N THR A 196 -9.81 47.07 -22.33
CA THR A 196 -9.34 46.90 -23.71
C THR A 196 -10.48 46.83 -24.74
N VAL A 197 -11.60 46.22 -24.36
CA VAL A 197 -12.79 46.16 -25.23
C VAL A 197 -13.41 47.54 -25.37
N ALA A 198 -13.49 48.34 -24.30
CA ALA A 198 -13.98 49.70 -24.35
C ALA A 198 -13.09 50.61 -25.21
N GLU A 199 -11.76 50.51 -25.07
CA GLU A 199 -10.81 51.23 -25.93
C GLU A 199 -10.97 50.85 -27.41
N MET A 200 -11.03 49.54 -27.70
CA MET A 200 -11.22 49.05 -29.06
C MET A 200 -12.57 49.48 -29.66
N GLN A 201 -13.65 49.52 -28.86
CA GLN A 201 -14.94 50.04 -29.28
C GLN A 201 -14.88 51.53 -29.62
N ALA A 202 -14.22 52.34 -28.77
CA ALA A 202 -14.05 53.76 -29.01
C ALA A 202 -13.23 54.04 -30.28
N ASP A 203 -12.14 53.29 -30.50
CA ASP A 203 -11.33 53.40 -31.71
C ASP A 203 -12.09 52.96 -32.96
N PHE A 204 -12.89 51.89 -32.87
CA PHE A 204 -13.74 51.45 -33.96
C PHE A 204 -14.79 52.51 -34.32
N GLU A 205 -15.48 53.08 -33.32
CA GLU A 205 -16.47 54.14 -33.52
C GLU A 205 -15.84 55.40 -34.13
N LYS A 206 -14.66 55.79 -33.65
CA LYS A 206 -13.88 56.91 -34.22
C LYS A 206 -13.51 56.65 -35.67
N THR A 207 -13.06 55.44 -36.01
CA THR A 207 -12.70 55.05 -37.38
C THR A 207 -13.93 55.01 -38.28
N LEU A 208 -15.06 54.52 -37.78
CA LEU A 208 -16.32 54.51 -38.50
C LEU A 208 -16.77 55.94 -38.83
N ASN A 209 -16.75 56.83 -37.83
CA ASN A 209 -17.11 58.23 -38.00
C ASN A 209 -16.17 58.96 -38.98
N ALA A 210 -14.87 58.68 -38.93
CA ALA A 210 -13.90 59.22 -39.89
C ALA A 210 -14.16 58.72 -41.32
N ASN A 211 -14.50 57.44 -41.49
CA ASN A 211 -14.87 56.87 -42.79
C ASN A 211 -16.17 57.49 -43.33
N VAL A 212 -17.19 57.68 -42.49
CA VAL A 212 -18.44 58.33 -42.88
C VAL A 212 -18.20 59.77 -43.31
N ALA A 213 -17.36 60.52 -42.57
CA ALA A 213 -16.97 61.87 -42.95
C ALA A 213 -16.23 61.91 -44.29
N SER A 214 -15.22 61.05 -44.47
CA SER A 214 -14.48 60.94 -45.74
C SER A 214 -15.38 60.54 -46.91
N GLN A 215 -16.30 59.60 -46.71
CA GLN A 215 -17.27 59.18 -47.73
C GLN A 215 -18.18 60.35 -48.14
N LYS A 216 -18.63 61.15 -47.18
CA LYS A 216 -19.42 62.34 -47.43
C LYS A 216 -18.63 63.38 -48.22
N ASP A 217 -17.39 63.66 -47.83
CA ASP A 217 -16.52 64.61 -48.54
C ASP A 217 -16.27 64.16 -49.99
N LEU A 218 -16.02 62.88 -50.21
CA LEU A 218 -15.89 62.27 -51.54
C LEU A 218 -17.18 62.43 -52.37
N GLN A 219 -18.34 62.22 -51.74
CA GLN A 219 -19.63 62.38 -52.40
C GLN A 219 -19.89 63.84 -52.79
N ASP A 220 -19.56 64.80 -51.92
CA ASP A 220 -19.70 66.23 -52.19
C ASP A 220 -18.73 66.67 -53.31
N CYS A 221 -17.48 66.17 -53.29
CA CYS A 221 -16.51 66.40 -54.38
C CYS A 221 -17.00 65.83 -55.72
N LEU A 222 -17.59 64.62 -55.71
CA LEU A 222 -18.13 63.99 -56.90
C LEU A 222 -19.29 64.80 -57.49
N VAL A 223 -20.18 65.30 -56.63
CA VAL A 223 -21.29 66.18 -57.03
C VAL A 223 -20.76 67.48 -57.62
N SER A 224 -19.77 68.11 -56.99
CA SER A 224 -19.13 69.33 -57.52
C SER A 224 -18.48 69.08 -58.89
N ALA A 225 -17.69 68.00 -59.02
CA ALA A 225 -17.05 67.63 -60.29
C ALA A 225 -18.07 67.34 -61.39
N LYS A 226 -19.21 66.72 -61.05
CA LYS A 226 -20.32 66.50 -61.97
C LYS A 226 -20.93 67.82 -62.44
N HIS A 227 -21.13 68.80 -61.54
CA HIS A 227 -21.60 70.13 -61.92
C HIS A 227 -20.62 70.87 -62.82
N ASP A 228 -19.32 70.82 -62.52
CA ASP A 228 -18.28 71.41 -63.35
C ASP A 228 -18.22 70.78 -64.75
N LEU A 229 -18.32 69.45 -64.83
CA LEU A 229 -18.34 68.72 -66.10
C LEU A 229 -19.55 69.15 -66.95
N LEU A 230 -20.75 69.21 -66.35
CA LEU A 230 -21.94 69.68 -67.05
C LEU A 230 -21.79 71.12 -67.56
N ARG A 231 -21.18 72.00 -66.77
CA ARG A 231 -20.89 73.38 -67.16
C ARG A 231 -19.91 73.44 -68.34
N VAL A 232 -18.83 72.66 -68.31
CA VAL A 232 -17.88 72.58 -69.43
C VAL A 232 -18.54 72.00 -70.67
N GLN A 233 -19.39 70.98 -70.52
CA GLN A 233 -20.16 70.39 -71.62
C GLN A 233 -21.10 71.40 -72.26
N GLU A 234 -21.77 72.24 -71.47
CA GLU A 234 -22.61 73.34 -71.97
C GLU A 234 -21.79 74.40 -72.71
N GLN A 235 -20.66 74.83 -72.13
CA GLN A 235 -19.73 75.77 -72.78
C GLN A 235 -19.20 75.23 -74.10
N LEU A 236 -18.86 73.94 -74.15
CA LEU A 236 -18.36 73.27 -75.34
C LEU A 236 -19.46 73.19 -76.42
N SER A 237 -20.72 72.90 -76.05
CA SER A 237 -21.85 72.96 -76.98
C SER A 237 -22.09 74.37 -77.55
N LEU A 238 -21.96 75.41 -76.72
CA LEU A 238 -22.06 76.80 -77.18
C LEU A 238 -20.91 77.16 -78.13
N ALA A 239 -19.68 76.77 -77.80
CA ALA A 239 -18.51 76.97 -78.65
C ALA A 239 -18.64 76.21 -79.99
N GLU A 240 -19.15 74.98 -79.98
CA GLU A 240 -19.46 74.20 -81.19
C GLU A 240 -20.49 74.93 -82.06
N LYS A 241 -21.58 75.46 -81.46
CA LYS A 241 -22.59 76.25 -82.19
C LYS A 241 -22.01 77.55 -82.77
N GLU A 242 -21.14 78.24 -82.04
CA GLU A 242 -20.45 79.42 -82.56
C GLU A 242 -19.46 79.08 -83.68
N LEU A 243 -18.71 77.99 -83.55
CA LEU A 243 -17.79 77.52 -84.57
C LEU A 243 -18.53 77.14 -85.84
N GLU A 244 -19.65 76.42 -85.72
CA GLU A 244 -20.55 76.09 -86.84
C GLU A 244 -21.07 77.37 -87.52
N LYS A 245 -21.47 78.38 -86.74
CA LYS A 245 -21.89 79.68 -87.26
C LYS A 245 -20.74 80.39 -88.01
N LYS A 246 -19.52 80.39 -87.47
CA LYS A 246 -18.33 80.97 -88.12
C LYS A 246 -17.92 80.18 -89.37
N PHE A 247 -18.04 78.86 -89.34
CA PHE A 247 -17.80 77.97 -90.48
C PHE A 247 -18.76 78.31 -91.62
N GLN A 248 -20.07 78.42 -91.35
CA GLN A 248 -21.07 78.86 -92.33
C GLN A 248 -20.79 80.27 -92.89
N GLN A 249 -20.14 81.12 -92.11
CA GLN A 249 -19.72 82.46 -92.54
C GLN A 249 -18.39 82.46 -93.30
N THR A 250 -17.65 81.37 -93.42
CA THR A 250 -16.34 81.37 -94.08
C THR A 250 -16.48 81.55 -95.60
N ALA A 251 -15.56 82.28 -96.23
CA ALA A 251 -15.61 82.60 -97.66
C ALA A 251 -15.65 81.34 -98.55
N ALA A 252 -14.94 80.28 -98.15
CA ALA A 252 -14.98 78.98 -98.83
C ALA A 252 -16.39 78.35 -98.80
N TYR A 253 -17.05 78.32 -97.63
CA TYR A 253 -18.42 77.77 -97.50
C TYR A 253 -19.45 78.65 -98.22
N ARG A 254 -19.33 79.99 -98.13
CA ARG A 254 -20.19 80.92 -98.87
C ARG A 254 -20.03 80.77 -100.38
N ASN A 255 -18.81 80.71 -100.90
CA ASN A 255 -18.58 80.44 -102.32
C ASN A 255 -19.15 79.08 -102.75
N MET A 256 -18.94 78.03 -101.94
CA MET A 256 -19.50 76.70 -102.23
C MET A 256 -21.02 76.72 -102.26
N LYS A 257 -21.66 77.40 -101.29
CA LYS A 257 -23.11 77.59 -101.23
C LYS A 257 -23.63 78.40 -102.42
N GLU A 258 -22.93 79.46 -102.80
CA GLU A 258 -23.29 80.33 -103.93
C GLU A 258 -23.15 79.62 -105.28
N ILE A 259 -22.11 78.80 -105.46
CA ILE A 259 -21.94 77.93 -106.62
C ILE A 259 -23.07 76.89 -106.68
N LEU A 260 -23.42 76.27 -105.54
CA LEU A 260 -24.53 75.33 -105.45
C LEU A 260 -25.88 75.98 -105.78
N THR A 261 -26.16 77.18 -105.26
CA THR A 261 -27.38 77.91 -105.59
C THR A 261 -27.41 78.35 -107.04
N LYS A 262 -26.30 78.87 -107.60
CA LYS A 262 -26.21 79.23 -109.02
C LYS A 262 -26.37 78.01 -109.93
N LYS A 263 -25.74 76.88 -109.60
CA LYS A 263 -25.93 75.64 -110.37
C LYS A 263 -27.38 75.16 -110.27
N ASN A 264 -28.02 75.25 -109.11
CA ASN A 264 -29.44 74.91 -108.95
C ASN A 264 -30.35 75.86 -109.74
N GLU A 265 -30.07 77.16 -109.77
CA GLU A 265 -30.80 78.14 -110.60
C GLU A 265 -30.57 77.90 -112.08
N GLN A 266 -29.33 77.62 -112.51
CA GLN A 266 -29.01 77.22 -113.87
C GLN A 266 -29.75 75.93 -114.26
N ILE A 267 -29.83 74.94 -113.37
CA ILE A 267 -30.65 73.73 -113.57
C ILE A 267 -32.13 74.11 -113.70
N LYS A 268 -32.63 75.06 -112.90
CA LYS A 268 -34.02 75.54 -112.95
C LYS A 268 -34.33 76.29 -114.24
N ASP A 269 -33.41 77.12 -114.72
CA ASP A 269 -33.52 77.85 -115.99
C ASP A 269 -33.34 76.95 -117.20
N LEU A 270 -32.44 75.96 -117.13
CA LEU A 270 -32.32 74.90 -118.14
C LEU A 270 -33.61 74.08 -118.20
N ARG A 271 -34.21 73.73 -117.05
CA ARG A 271 -35.54 73.11 -116.99
C ARG A 271 -36.62 74.01 -117.60
N LYS A 272 -36.65 75.31 -117.30
CA LYS A 272 -37.60 76.29 -117.90
C LYS A 272 -37.39 76.51 -119.40
N ARG A 273 -36.16 76.44 -119.90
CA ARG A 273 -35.84 76.54 -121.34
C ARG A 273 -36.17 75.25 -122.08
N LEU A 274 -35.93 74.09 -121.47
CA LEU A 274 -36.43 72.80 -121.99
C LEU A 274 -37.97 72.83 -122.11
N GLN A 275 -38.65 73.40 -121.11
CA GLN A 275 -40.11 73.55 -121.09
C GLN A 275 -40.68 74.41 -122.24
N ARG A 276 -39.86 75.19 -122.97
CA ARG A 276 -40.28 75.92 -124.19
C ARG A 276 -40.14 75.10 -125.48
N TYR A 277 -39.47 73.96 -125.44
CA TYR A 277 -39.32 73.01 -126.54
C TYR A 277 -40.05 71.68 -126.28
N GLU A 278 -40.76 71.58 -125.16
CA GLU A 278 -41.81 70.61 -124.92
C GLU A 278 -43.11 71.18 -125.52
N SER A 279 -43.33 70.87 -126.80
CA SER A 279 -44.66 70.81 -127.40
C SER A 279 -45.49 69.72 -126.72
N ASP A 280 -46.80 69.94 -126.62
CA ASP A 280 -47.83 69.01 -126.12
C ASP A 280 -47.45 67.52 -126.21
N GLU A 281 -47.26 66.92 -125.04
CA GLU A 281 -48.05 65.74 -124.61
C GLU A 281 -48.60 66.00 -123.20
#